data_AF-A0A924NDP2-F1
#
_entry.id   AF-A0A924NDP2-F1
#
_cell.length_a   1.000
_cell.length_b   1.000
_cell.length_c   1.000
_cell.angle_alpha   90.00
_cell.angle_beta   90.00
_cell.angle_gamma   90.00
#
_symmetry.space_group_name_H-M   'P 1'
#
loop_
_entity.id
_entity.type
_entity.pdbx_description
1 polymer ?
#
loop_
_entity_poly.entity_id
_entity_poly.type
_entity_poly.pdbx_seq_one_letter_code
_entity_poly.pdbx_strand_id
1 'polypeptide(L)'
;MDTPEDMLELQYPELRMQAEEAADTSGVDRREFLFMSMIAAAASTFGAHVVRAQGAGSSAAAAAAAPASAQQPQIPALLLGNGEPPAEQFMPYPGGTGALMEKLVREHGPRAFERSHFSVEKWSGALPGTDEAIAFLPAHRLSALIKARKITSVRLTTIYLERLRRLNPILLCAVTIMES
;
A
#
# COMPACT_ATOMS: atom_id res chain seq x y z
N MET A 1 -24.22 32.83 1.49
CA MET A 1 -23.34 32.27 0.46
C MET A 1 -23.63 30.80 0.44
N ASP A 2 -24.34 30.33 -0.58
CA ASP A 2 -24.65 28.91 -0.75
C ASP A 2 -23.34 28.17 -0.96
N THR A 3 -22.92 27.42 0.05
CA THR A 3 -21.75 26.56 -0.10
C THR A 3 -22.16 25.37 -0.98
N PRO A 4 -21.22 24.80 -1.76
CA PRO A 4 -21.50 23.61 -2.55
C PRO A 4 -21.94 22.42 -1.67
N GLU A 5 -21.58 22.44 -0.39
CA GLU A 5 -22.00 21.44 0.61
C GLU A 5 -23.48 21.60 0.99
N ASP A 6 -23.95 22.84 1.21
CA ASP A 6 -25.37 23.12 1.49
C ASP A 6 -26.29 22.72 0.32
N MET A 7 -25.83 22.91 -0.92
CA MET A 7 -26.57 22.48 -2.12
C MET A 7 -26.68 20.96 -2.22
N LEU A 8 -25.64 20.23 -1.80
CA LEU A 8 -25.65 18.77 -1.79
C LEU A 8 -26.54 18.22 -0.67
N GLU A 9 -26.57 18.85 0.50
CA GLU A 9 -27.48 18.46 1.59
C GLU A 9 -28.95 18.65 1.22
N LEU A 10 -29.28 19.72 0.49
CA LEU A 10 -30.63 19.97 -0.01
C LEU A 10 -31.08 18.98 -1.09
N GLN A 11 -30.14 18.47 -1.90
CA GLN A 11 -30.42 17.52 -2.98
C GLN A 11 -30.40 16.06 -2.56
N TYR A 12 -29.78 15.75 -1.41
CA TYR A 12 -29.64 14.38 -0.89
C TYR A 12 -30.97 13.61 -0.71
N PRO A 13 -32.05 14.22 -0.20
CA PRO A 13 -33.33 13.52 -0.01
C PRO A 13 -33.99 13.12 -1.33
N GLU A 14 -33.94 14.00 -2.34
CA GLU A 14 -34.45 13.78 -3.70
C GLU A 14 -33.67 12.65 -4.41
N LEU A 15 -32.34 12.70 -4.34
CA LEU A 15 -31.47 11.66 -4.93
C LEU A 15 -31.70 10.29 -4.29
N ARG A 16 -31.98 10.26 -2.98
CA ARG A 16 -32.27 9.02 -2.26
C ARG A 16 -33.60 8.40 -2.70
N MET A 17 -34.64 9.21 -2.88
CA MET A 17 -35.93 8.72 -3.39
C MET A 17 -35.81 8.22 -4.82
N GLN A 18 -35.12 8.96 -5.71
CA GLN A 18 -34.88 8.51 -7.08
C GLN A 18 -34.06 7.22 -7.16
N ALA A 19 -33.13 7.00 -6.22
CA ALA A 19 -32.35 5.78 -6.15
C ALA A 19 -33.18 4.57 -5.65
N GLU A 20 -34.11 4.77 -4.71
CA GLU A 20 -35.05 3.72 -4.30
C GLU A 20 -36.05 3.38 -5.41
N GLU A 21 -36.57 4.39 -6.13
CA GLU A 21 -37.49 4.21 -7.25
C GLU A 21 -36.84 3.50 -8.46
N ALA A 22 -35.56 3.79 -8.74
CA ALA A 22 -34.77 3.13 -9.78
C ALA A 22 -34.40 1.67 -9.43
N ALA A 23 -34.27 1.36 -8.14
CA ALA A 23 -34.03 -0.01 -7.67
C ALA A 23 -35.25 -0.92 -7.89
N ASP A 24 -36.46 -0.37 -7.77
CA ASP A 24 -37.71 -1.12 -7.94
C ASP A 24 -38.12 -1.30 -9.42
N THR A 25 -37.67 -0.42 -10.32
CA THR A 25 -38.08 -0.45 -11.75
C THR A 25 -37.13 -1.19 -12.69
N SER A 26 -35.83 -1.31 -12.37
CA SER A 26 -34.83 -1.79 -13.33
C SER A 26 -34.44 -3.26 -13.20
N GLY A 27 -34.72 -3.92 -12.07
CA GLY A 27 -34.30 -5.31 -11.82
C GLY A 27 -32.78 -5.53 -11.83
N VAL A 28 -31.99 -4.46 -11.82
CA VAL A 28 -30.52 -4.49 -11.86
C VAL A 28 -29.96 -4.61 -10.44
N ASP A 29 -28.98 -5.50 -10.26
CA ASP A 29 -28.33 -5.71 -8.95
C ASP A 29 -27.63 -4.43 -8.48
N ARG A 30 -27.66 -4.14 -7.17
CA ARG A 30 -27.17 -2.89 -6.56
C ARG A 30 -25.71 -2.60 -6.91
N ARG A 31 -24.90 -3.64 -7.10
CA ARG A 31 -23.49 -3.52 -7.48
C ARG A 31 -23.32 -3.04 -8.92
N GLU A 32 -24.16 -3.52 -9.82
CA GLU A 32 -24.16 -3.16 -11.23
C GLU A 32 -24.69 -1.74 -11.42
N PHE A 33 -25.71 -1.34 -10.66
CA PHE A 33 -26.19 0.04 -10.63
C PHE A 33 -25.13 1.02 -10.09
N LEU A 34 -24.44 0.69 -8.99
CA LEU A 34 -23.35 1.52 -8.46
C LEU A 34 -22.17 1.63 -9.42
N PHE A 35 -21.88 0.58 -10.17
CA PHE A 35 -20.83 0.59 -11.19
C PHE A 35 -21.22 1.47 -12.38
N MET A 36 -22.46 1.33 -12.86
CA MET A 36 -23.02 2.16 -13.94
C MET A 36 -23.13 3.63 -13.55
N SER A 37 -23.54 3.94 -12.33
CA SER A 37 -23.65 5.32 -11.84
C SER A 37 -22.27 5.98 -11.64
N MET A 38 -21.27 5.23 -11.17
CA MET A 38 -19.89 5.71 -11.09
C MET A 38 -19.29 5.99 -12.47
N ILE A 39 -19.54 5.12 -13.47
CA ILE A 39 -19.10 5.34 -14.85
C ILE A 39 -19.78 6.58 -15.45
N ALA A 40 -21.08 6.75 -15.23
CA ALA A 40 -21.82 7.92 -15.72
C ALA A 40 -21.34 9.22 -15.04
N ALA A 41 -21.06 9.20 -13.74
CA ALA A 41 -20.50 10.33 -13.01
C ALA A 41 -19.08 10.70 -13.47
N ALA A 42 -18.25 9.70 -13.80
CA ALA A 42 -16.95 9.94 -14.42
C ALA A 42 -17.09 10.51 -15.84
N ALA A 43 -18.11 10.11 -16.59
CA ALA A 43 -18.40 10.66 -17.91
C ALA A 43 -18.89 12.12 -17.87
N SER A 44 -19.57 12.55 -16.81
CA SER A 44 -20.06 13.93 -16.66
C SER A 44 -19.08 14.87 -15.94
N THR A 45 -18.24 14.37 -15.03
CA THR A 45 -17.20 15.18 -14.34
C THR A 45 -15.84 15.18 -15.03
N PHE A 46 -15.59 14.24 -15.97
CA PHE A 46 -14.43 14.23 -16.87
C PHE A 46 -14.79 14.30 -18.36
N GLY A 47 -16.01 14.72 -18.68
CA GLY A 47 -16.49 14.91 -20.04
C GLY A 47 -15.70 15.97 -20.83
N ALA A 48 -15.14 15.52 -21.96
CA ALA A 48 -14.81 16.29 -23.17
C ALA A 48 -13.43 16.95 -23.35
N HIS A 49 -12.50 16.95 -22.38
CA HIS A 49 -11.14 17.49 -22.62
C HIS A 49 -10.01 16.46 -22.80
N VAL A 50 -10.18 15.20 -22.41
CA VAL A 50 -9.12 14.18 -22.54
C VAL A 50 -9.20 13.41 -23.89
N VAL A 51 -10.37 13.38 -24.53
CA VAL A 51 -10.56 12.64 -25.79
C VAL A 51 -10.02 13.38 -27.03
N ARG A 52 -9.77 14.69 -26.96
CA ARG A 52 -9.18 15.45 -28.09
C ARG A 52 -7.65 15.29 -28.19
N ALA A 53 -6.97 14.77 -27.18
CA ALA A 53 -5.52 14.57 -27.21
C ALA A 53 -5.07 13.25 -27.88
N GLN A 54 -6.00 12.35 -28.22
CA GLN A 54 -5.68 11.05 -28.82
C GLN A 54 -6.11 10.92 -30.30
N GLY A 55 -6.73 11.95 -30.88
CA GLY A 55 -7.34 11.89 -32.23
C GLY A 55 -6.56 12.56 -33.38
N ALA A 56 -5.37 13.12 -33.14
CA ALA A 56 -4.59 13.78 -34.19
C ALA A 56 -3.21 13.10 -34.36
N GLY A 57 -3.19 12.03 -35.14
CA GLY A 57 -1.93 11.34 -35.45
C GLY A 57 -2.08 10.01 -36.19
N SER A 58 -3.05 9.89 -37.10
CA SER A 58 -3.21 8.71 -37.96
C SER A 58 -3.00 9.07 -39.43
N SER A 59 -1.76 9.35 -39.80
CA SER A 59 -1.25 9.09 -41.16
C SER A 59 0.28 9.19 -41.20
N ALA A 60 0.96 8.05 -41.24
CA ALA A 60 1.99 7.73 -42.23
C ALA A 60 2.87 6.56 -41.77
N ALA A 61 2.91 5.53 -42.63
CA ALA A 61 4.03 4.64 -42.91
C ALA A 61 4.64 3.81 -41.76
N ALA A 62 4.40 2.50 -41.86
CA ALA A 62 5.22 1.47 -41.25
C ALA A 62 6.69 1.63 -41.68
N ALA A 63 7.56 1.92 -40.71
CA ALA A 63 8.98 1.64 -40.79
C ALA A 63 9.38 0.95 -39.48
N ALA A 64 9.82 -0.30 -39.60
CA ALA A 64 10.34 -1.08 -38.49
C ALA A 64 11.58 -0.38 -37.90
N ALA A 65 11.42 0.20 -36.71
CA ALA A 65 12.51 0.76 -35.93
C ALA A 65 12.90 -0.24 -34.83
N ALA A 66 14.19 -0.57 -34.77
CA ALA A 66 14.83 -1.31 -33.69
C ALA A 66 14.47 -0.71 -32.31
N PRO A 67 14.56 -1.49 -31.20
CA PRO A 67 14.23 -0.97 -29.88
C PRO A 67 15.20 0.15 -29.52
N ALA A 68 14.75 1.39 -29.68
CA ALA A 68 15.43 2.54 -29.16
C ALA A 68 15.49 2.36 -27.64
N SER A 69 16.70 2.28 -27.10
CA SER A 69 16.94 2.52 -25.68
C SER A 69 16.22 3.81 -25.31
N ALA A 70 15.17 3.71 -24.51
CA ALA A 70 14.42 4.86 -24.04
C ALA A 70 15.37 5.72 -23.20
N GLN A 71 16.01 6.68 -23.86
CA GLN A 71 16.82 7.72 -23.24
C GLN A 71 15.90 8.41 -22.24
N GLN A 72 16.26 8.38 -20.94
CA GLN A 72 15.53 9.14 -19.94
C GLN A 72 15.48 10.60 -20.41
N PRO A 73 14.30 11.24 -20.49
CA PRO A 73 14.24 12.65 -20.84
C PRO A 73 15.08 13.41 -19.81
N GLN A 74 16.12 14.09 -20.27
CA GLN A 74 16.91 14.96 -19.41
C GLN A 74 15.98 16.08 -18.93
N ILE A 75 15.58 16.01 -17.66
CA ILE A 75 14.83 17.09 -17.02
C ILE A 75 15.82 18.26 -16.92
N PRO A 76 15.53 19.43 -17.52
CA PRO A 76 16.38 20.61 -17.38
C PRO A 76 16.55 20.92 -15.89
N ALA A 77 17.78 21.24 -15.46
CA ALA A 77 18.02 21.65 -14.08
C ALA A 77 17.17 22.90 -13.79
N LEU A 78 16.11 22.74 -13.00
CA LEU A 78 15.30 23.85 -12.52
C LEU A 78 16.14 24.60 -11.47
N LEU A 79 16.41 25.87 -11.73
CA LEU A 79 17.11 26.74 -10.78
C LEU A 79 16.12 27.10 -9.68
N LEU A 80 16.23 26.44 -8.52
CA LEU A 80 15.37 26.74 -7.38
C LEU A 80 15.74 28.10 -6.79
N GLY A 81 14.75 29.00 -6.68
CA GLY A 81 14.89 30.27 -5.99
C GLY A 81 14.72 30.15 -4.46
N ASN A 82 15.18 31.14 -3.70
CA ASN A 82 15.04 31.17 -2.23
C ASN A 82 13.58 31.29 -1.74
N GLY A 83 12.62 31.53 -2.65
CA GLY A 83 11.19 31.60 -2.35
C GLY A 83 10.42 30.32 -2.65
N GLU A 84 11.09 29.28 -3.16
CA GLU A 84 10.46 27.98 -3.37
C GLU A 84 10.37 27.22 -2.05
N PRO A 85 9.19 26.65 -1.71
CA PRO A 85 9.07 25.80 -0.53
C PRO A 85 9.98 24.57 -0.68
N PRO A 86 10.45 23.98 0.43
CA PRO A 86 11.21 22.74 0.37
C PRO A 86 10.38 21.64 -0.31
N ALA A 87 11.05 20.68 -0.95
CA ALA A 87 10.39 19.54 -1.55
C ALA A 87 9.68 18.70 -0.47
N GLU A 88 8.35 18.76 -0.45
CA GLU A 88 7.48 17.98 0.45
C GLU A 88 7.46 16.49 0.07
N GLN A 89 7.75 16.16 -1.19
CA GLN A 89 7.67 14.80 -1.73
C GLN A 89 8.90 14.43 -2.56
N PHE A 90 9.54 13.32 -2.20
CA PHE A 90 10.62 12.72 -2.98
C PHE A 90 10.08 11.65 -3.93
N MET A 91 10.39 11.77 -5.22
CA MET A 91 9.99 10.81 -6.26
C MET A 91 11.22 10.14 -6.86
N PRO A 92 11.60 8.92 -6.42
CA PRO A 92 12.85 8.28 -6.82
C PRO A 92 12.87 7.83 -8.29
N TYR A 93 11.70 7.63 -8.89
CA TYR A 93 11.60 7.22 -10.29
C TYR A 93 11.34 8.46 -11.19
N PRO A 94 12.18 8.71 -12.21
CA PRO A 94 12.12 9.95 -13.00
C PRO A 94 10.82 10.10 -13.81
N GLY A 95 10.15 8.99 -14.15
CA GLY A 95 8.81 9.00 -14.77
C GLY A 95 7.65 9.14 -13.79
N GLY A 96 7.93 9.33 -12.50
CA GLY A 96 6.94 9.35 -11.43
C GLY A 96 6.43 7.96 -11.03
N THR A 97 5.57 7.91 -10.00
CA THR A 97 4.99 6.65 -9.49
C THR A 97 4.21 5.90 -10.57
N GLY A 98 3.46 6.59 -11.42
CA GLY A 98 2.66 5.97 -12.49
C GLY A 98 3.51 5.18 -13.48
N ALA A 99 4.58 5.79 -14.00
CA ALA A 99 5.49 5.11 -14.91
C ALA A 99 6.27 3.96 -14.23
N LEU A 100 6.56 4.09 -12.93
CA LEU A 100 7.13 2.99 -12.14
C LEU A 100 6.15 1.81 -12.04
N MET A 101 4.88 2.08 -11.72
CA MET A 101 3.84 1.04 -11.63
C MET A 101 3.63 0.35 -12.98
N GLU A 102 3.56 1.12 -14.08
CA GLU A 102 3.43 0.55 -15.43
C GLU A 102 4.63 -0.34 -15.79
N LYS A 103 5.86 0.12 -15.48
CA LYS A 103 7.07 -0.69 -15.67
C LYS A 103 7.02 -1.98 -14.86
N LEU A 104 6.63 -1.91 -13.59
CA LEU A 104 6.50 -3.07 -12.70
C LEU A 104 5.47 -4.08 -13.24
N VAL A 105 4.31 -3.61 -13.69
CA VAL A 105 3.30 -4.45 -14.36
C VAL A 105 3.84 -5.09 -15.63
N ARG A 106 4.58 -4.33 -16.45
CA ARG A 106 5.14 -4.82 -17.71
C ARG A 106 6.20 -5.90 -17.50
N GLU A 107 7.07 -5.72 -16.50
CA GLU A 107 8.19 -6.63 -16.23
C GLU A 107 7.79 -7.85 -15.40
N HIS A 108 6.94 -7.66 -14.39
CA HIS A 108 6.65 -8.66 -13.37
C HIS A 108 5.16 -9.07 -13.33
N GLY A 109 4.30 -8.42 -14.11
CA GLY A 109 2.86 -8.68 -14.14
C GLY A 109 2.15 -8.32 -12.83
N PRO A 110 0.98 -8.94 -12.56
CA PRO A 110 0.26 -8.79 -11.29
C PRO A 110 1.09 -9.18 -10.06
N ARG A 111 2.11 -10.03 -10.24
CA ARG A 111 2.97 -10.53 -9.17
C ARG A 111 3.83 -9.44 -8.52
N ALA A 112 4.02 -8.31 -9.20
CA ALA A 112 4.70 -7.14 -8.63
C ALA A 112 4.03 -6.62 -7.34
N PHE A 113 2.73 -6.87 -7.19
CA PHE A 113 1.92 -6.39 -6.07
C PHE A 113 1.47 -7.52 -5.13
N GLU A 114 1.84 -8.76 -5.43
CA GLU A 114 1.59 -9.88 -4.54
C GLU A 114 2.50 -9.76 -3.32
N ARG A 115 1.93 -9.91 -2.11
CA ARG A 115 2.73 -9.93 -0.88
C ARG A 115 3.66 -11.13 -0.90
N SER A 116 4.96 -10.89 -0.70
CA SER A 116 5.93 -11.96 -0.48
C SER A 116 5.61 -12.70 0.82
N HIS A 117 5.46 -14.02 0.72
CA HIS A 117 5.23 -14.87 1.88
C HIS A 117 6.55 -15.51 2.34
N PHE A 118 7.08 -15.06 3.46
CA PHE A 118 8.28 -15.63 4.07
C PHE A 118 7.90 -16.74 5.06
N SER A 119 8.12 -18.00 4.68
CA SER A 119 7.93 -19.12 5.60
C SER A 119 9.14 -19.28 6.51
N VAL A 120 8.89 -19.26 7.82
CA VAL A 120 9.92 -19.60 8.81
C VAL A 120 10.27 -21.08 8.71
N GLU A 121 11.57 -21.39 8.64
CA GLU A 121 12.07 -22.76 8.65
C GLU A 121 11.66 -23.48 9.95
N LYS A 122 11.27 -24.74 9.83
CA LYS A 122 10.92 -25.58 11.00
C LYS A 122 12.15 -25.76 11.90
N TRP A 123 11.92 -25.86 13.20
CA TRP A 123 13.01 -26.14 14.14
C TRP A 123 13.44 -27.61 14.04
N SER A 124 14.71 -27.85 13.73
CA SER A 124 15.34 -29.16 13.76
C SER A 124 16.31 -29.22 14.95
N GLY A 125 15.94 -29.96 16.00
CA GLY A 125 16.82 -30.19 17.15
C GLY A 125 16.11 -30.13 18.50
N ALA A 126 16.91 -30.33 19.55
CA ALA A 126 16.47 -30.17 20.92
C ALA A 126 16.29 -28.69 21.28
N LEU A 127 15.52 -28.42 22.34
CA LEU A 127 15.50 -27.11 22.96
C LEU A 127 16.90 -26.86 23.57
N PRO A 128 17.48 -25.66 23.43
CA PRO A 128 18.72 -25.33 24.14
C PRO A 128 18.56 -25.57 25.65
N GLY A 129 19.59 -26.15 26.28
CA GLY A 129 19.51 -26.59 27.67
C GLY A 129 19.54 -25.47 28.71
N THR A 130 19.84 -24.23 28.32
CA THR A 130 19.91 -23.07 29.22
C THR A 130 19.01 -21.95 28.74
N ASP A 131 18.36 -21.27 29.69
CA ASP A 131 17.47 -20.12 29.41
C ASP A 131 18.25 -18.96 28.76
N GLU A 132 19.53 -18.80 29.10
CA GLU A 132 20.40 -17.80 28.49
C GLU A 132 20.58 -18.07 26.99
N ALA A 133 20.82 -19.33 26.58
CA ALA A 133 20.93 -19.72 25.18
C ALA A 133 19.62 -19.53 24.42
N ILE A 134 18.47 -19.79 25.06
CA ILE A 134 17.15 -19.54 24.47
C ILE A 134 16.98 -18.05 24.16
N ALA A 135 17.29 -17.17 25.11
CA ALA A 135 17.04 -15.74 24.92
C ALA A 135 18.03 -15.03 23.97
N PHE A 136 19.12 -15.70 23.59
CA PHE A 136 20.00 -15.27 22.50
C PHE A 136 19.61 -15.83 21.12
N LEU A 137 18.55 -16.64 21.01
CA LEU A 137 18.03 -17.06 19.71
C LEU A 137 17.33 -15.91 18.99
N PRO A 138 17.43 -15.85 17.65
CA PRO A 138 16.72 -14.85 16.87
C PRO A 138 15.20 -15.12 16.85
N ALA A 139 14.39 -14.07 16.68
CA ALA A 139 12.93 -14.14 16.77
C ALA A 139 12.28 -15.20 15.85
N HIS A 140 12.81 -15.40 14.64
CA HIS A 140 12.30 -16.43 13.73
C HIS A 140 12.49 -17.85 14.29
N ARG A 141 13.61 -18.11 15.00
CA ARG A 141 13.85 -19.41 15.65
C ARG A 141 12.99 -19.59 16.89
N LEU A 142 12.78 -18.54 17.69
CA LEU A 142 11.84 -18.55 18.81
C LEU A 142 10.40 -18.85 18.34
N SER A 143 9.98 -18.24 17.23
CA SER A 143 8.69 -18.53 16.59
C SER A 143 8.59 -20.00 16.17
N ALA A 144 9.66 -20.54 15.56
CA ALA A 144 9.71 -21.95 15.19
C ALA A 144 9.61 -22.90 16.40
N LEU A 145 10.27 -22.55 17.52
CA LEU A 145 10.21 -23.32 18.78
C LEU A 145 8.81 -23.34 19.40
N ILE A 146 8.12 -22.19 19.40
CA ILE A 146 6.73 -22.09 19.88
C ILE A 146 5.80 -22.90 18.98
N LYS A 147 5.93 -22.78 17.65
CA LYS A 147 5.15 -23.58 16.68
C LYS A 147 5.38 -25.07 16.85
N ALA A 148 6.62 -25.47 17.15
CA ALA A 148 6.99 -26.85 17.42
C ALA A 148 6.58 -27.32 18.83
N ARG A 149 5.95 -26.46 19.66
CA ARG A 149 5.56 -26.72 21.05
C ARG A 149 6.72 -27.18 21.93
N LYS A 150 7.94 -26.76 21.61
CA LYS A 150 9.15 -27.03 22.40
C LYS A 150 9.29 -26.08 23.59
N ILE A 151 8.71 -24.89 23.49
CA ILE A 151 8.61 -23.90 24.55
C ILE A 151 7.24 -23.24 24.49
N THR A 152 6.69 -22.87 25.65
CA THR A 152 5.43 -22.13 25.74
C THR A 152 5.69 -20.62 25.70
N SER A 153 4.69 -19.84 25.27
CA SER A 153 4.76 -18.37 25.32
C SER A 153 5.01 -17.89 26.76
N VAL A 154 4.33 -18.48 27.73
CA VAL A 154 4.50 -18.18 29.16
C VAL A 154 5.95 -18.40 29.59
N ARG A 155 6.55 -19.57 29.31
CA ARG A 155 7.94 -19.87 29.68
C ARG A 155 8.92 -18.89 29.02
N LEU A 156 8.70 -18.55 27.75
CA LEU A 156 9.56 -17.60 27.04
C LEU A 156 9.49 -16.21 27.68
N THR A 157 8.29 -15.72 27.99
CA THR A 157 8.10 -14.44 28.66
C THR A 157 8.75 -14.42 30.04
N THR A 158 8.60 -15.49 30.84
CA THR A 158 9.26 -15.60 32.15
C THR A 158 10.77 -15.45 32.05
N ILE A 159 11.41 -16.12 31.09
CA ILE A 159 12.86 -16.01 30.85
C ILE A 159 13.28 -14.56 30.59
N TYR A 160 12.54 -13.83 29.75
CA TYR A 160 12.87 -12.43 29.43
C TYR A 160 12.61 -11.49 30.61
N LEU A 161 11.55 -11.71 31.38
CA LEU A 161 11.27 -10.92 32.59
C LEU A 161 12.35 -11.12 33.65
N GLU A 162 12.79 -12.35 33.89
CA GLU A 162 13.91 -12.64 34.81
C GLU A 162 15.21 -11.94 34.37
N ARG A 163 15.53 -12.01 33.07
CA ARG A 163 16.68 -11.30 32.50
C ARG A 163 16.58 -9.79 32.66
N LEU A 164 15.41 -9.22 32.42
CA LEU A 164 15.16 -7.78 32.61
C LEU A 164 15.34 -7.40 34.07
N ARG A 165 14.75 -8.13 35.03
CA ARG A 165 14.94 -7.85 36.47
C ARG A 165 16.42 -7.87 36.89
N ARG A 166 17.20 -8.81 36.34
CA ARG A 166 18.65 -8.92 36.62
C ARG A 166 19.46 -7.76 36.03
N LEU A 167 19.17 -7.35 34.80
CA LEU A 167 20.01 -6.42 34.04
C LEU A 167 19.55 -4.95 34.15
N ASN A 168 18.26 -4.71 34.38
CA ASN A 168 17.71 -3.36 34.48
C ASN A 168 18.39 -2.47 35.53
N PRO A 169 18.77 -2.92 36.75
CA PRO A 169 19.43 -2.03 37.71
C PRO A 169 20.83 -1.57 37.26
N ILE A 170 21.44 -2.28 36.31
CA ILE A 170 22.78 -1.96 35.78
C ILE A 170 22.66 -1.13 34.51
N LEU A 171 21.78 -1.54 33.60
CA LEU A 171 21.62 -0.93 32.27
C LEU A 171 20.63 0.23 32.25
N LEU A 172 19.75 0.33 33.24
CA LEU A 172 18.68 1.33 33.35
C LEU A 172 17.85 1.45 32.06
N CYS A 173 17.49 0.31 31.49
CA CYS A 173 16.89 0.22 30.15
C CYS A 173 15.36 0.19 30.14
N ALA A 174 14.70 -0.04 31.28
CA ALA A 174 13.25 -0.07 31.41
C ALA A 174 12.78 0.76 32.61
N VAL A 175 11.84 1.68 32.35
CA VAL A 175 11.23 2.55 33.37
C VAL A 175 10.15 1.81 34.15
N THR A 176 9.26 1.11 33.46
CA THR A 176 8.16 0.35 34.05
C THR A 176 8.08 -1.00 33.38
N ILE A 177 8.11 -2.07 34.18
CA ILE A 177 7.99 -3.45 33.70
C ILE A 177 6.55 -3.90 33.94
N MET A 178 5.84 -4.22 32.86
CA MET A 178 4.51 -4.81 32.93
C MET A 178 4.65 -6.32 33.07
N GLU A 179 4.33 -6.83 34.25
CA GLU A 179 4.29 -8.27 34.55
C GLU A 179 2.87 -8.67 34.94
N SER A 180 2.44 -9.84 34.45
CA SER A 180 1.12 -10.43 34.65
C SER A 180 1.12 -11.47 35.76
#